data_AF-K9V3J7-F1
#
_entry.id   AF-K9V3J7-F1
#
_cell.length_a   1.000
_cell.length_b   1.000
_cell.length_c   1.000
_cell.angle_alpha   90.00
_cell.angle_beta   90.00
_cell.angle_gamma   90.00
#
_symmetry.space_group_name_H-M   'P 1'
#
loop_
_entity.id
_entity.type
_entity.pdbx_description
1 polymer ?
#
loop_
_entity_poly.entity_id
_entity_poly.type
_entity_poly.pdbx_seq_one_letter_code
_entity_poly.pdbx_strand_id
1 'polypeptide(L)' 'MQVNELGFIASILFVLVPAVFLIILYTITASRGEG' A
#
# COMPACT_ATOMS: atom_id res chain seq x y z
N MET A 1 16.32 -16.95 -17.15
CA MET A 1 15.58 -15.80 -17.75
C MET A 1 16.13 -14.54 -17.12
N GLN A 2 16.45 -13.52 -17.91
CA GLN A 2 16.83 -12.21 -17.39
C GLN A 2 15.55 -11.49 -16.96
N VAL A 3 15.50 -11.03 -15.71
CA VAL A 3 14.36 -10.28 -15.15
C VAL A 3 14.66 -8.79 -15.18
N ASN A 4 13.60 -7.97 -15.22
CA ASN A 4 13.74 -6.52 -15.11
C ASN A 4 14.01 -6.13 -13.66
N GLU A 5 15.18 -5.57 -13.40
CA GLU A 5 15.59 -5.09 -12.07
C GLU A 5 14.65 -4.00 -11.53
N LEU A 6 14.15 -3.12 -12.41
CA LEU A 6 13.15 -2.12 -12.03
C LEU A 6 11.78 -2.77 -11.76
N GLY A 7 11.49 -3.90 -12.39
CA GLY A 7 10.25 -4.63 -12.19
C GLY A 7 10.06 -5.10 -10.75
N PHE A 8 11.17 -5.42 -10.06
CA PHE A 8 11.14 -5.79 -8.66
C PHE A 8 10.65 -4.64 -7.79
N ILE A 9 11.33 -3.49 -7.83
CA ILE A 9 10.95 -2.33 -7.00
C ILE A 9 9.60 -1.75 -7.41
N ALA A 10 9.28 -1.72 -8.71
CA ALA A 10 7.99 -1.25 -9.20
C ALA A 10 6.83 -2.11 -8.69
N SER A 11 6.98 -3.43 -8.63
CA SER A 11 5.94 -4.32 -8.10
C SER A 11 5.69 -4.11 -6.61
N ILE A 12 6.76 -3.89 -5.83
CA ILE A 12 6.67 -3.58 -4.39
C ILE A 12 5.93 -2.26 -4.18
N LEU A 13 6.35 -1.20 -4.88
CA LEU A 13 5.74 0.13 -4.75
C LEU A 13 4.28 0.11 -5.22
N PHE A 14 3.97 -0.61 -6.31
CA PHE A 14 2.62 -0.75 -6.84
C PHE A 14 1.66 -1.40 -5.84
N VAL A 15 2.13 -2.35 -5.03
CA VAL A 15 1.29 -3.01 -4.02
C VAL A 15 1.26 -2.21 -2.72
N LEU A 16 2.42 -1.84 -2.19
CA LEU A 16 2.52 -1.28 -0.84
C LEU A 16 2.01 0.15 -0.75
N VAL A 17 2.22 0.99 -1.76
CA VAL A 17 1.75 2.38 -1.73
C VAL A 17 0.22 2.47 -1.61
N PRO A 18 -0.59 1.84 -2.48
CA PRO A 18 -2.04 1.87 -2.33
C PRO A 18 -2.53 1.08 -1.11
N ALA A 19 -1.87 -0.02 -0.72
CA ALA A 19 -2.26 -0.78 0.47
C ALA A 19 -2.10 0.05 1.75
N VAL A 20 -0.95 0.71 1.94
CA VAL A 20 -0.71 1.59 3.09
C VAL A 20 -1.68 2.77 3.08
N PHE A 21 -1.95 3.37 1.92
CA PHE A 21 -2.96 4.42 1.79
C PHE A 21 -4.33 3.99 2.31
N LEU A 22 -4.81 2.80 1.92
CA LEU A 22 -6.09 2.27 2.38
C LEU A 22 -6.08 1.93 3.87
N ILE A 23 -4.98 1.35 4.38
CA ILE A 23 -4.83 1.04 5.81
C ILE A 23 -4.93 2.33 6.64
N ILE A 24 -4.27 3.41 6.19
CA ILE A 24 -4.34 4.72 6.85
C ILE A 24 -5.78 5.24 6.86
N LEU A 25 -6.46 5.23 5.70
CA LEU A 25 -7.86 5.68 5.61
C LEU A 25 -8.79 4.87 6.51
N TYR A 26 -8.64 3.54 6.52
CA TYR A 26 -9.41 2.66 7.40
C TYR A 26 -9.16 2.99 8.86
N THR A 27 -7.90 3.14 9.26
CA THR A 27 -7.52 3.42 10.65
C THR A 27 -8.11 4.74 11.15
N ILE A 28 -8.04 5.80 10.32
CA ILE A 28 -8.61 7.11 10.64
C ILE A 28 -10.16 7.05 10.69
N THR A 29 -10.76 6.23 9.84
CA THR A 29 -12.23 6.09 9.79
C THR A 29 -12.74 5.31 11.00
N ALA A 30 -12.09 4.20 11.33
CA ALA A 30 -12.43 3.35 12.47
C ALA A 30 -12.31 4.12 13.80
N SER A 31 -11.25 4.92 13.98
CA SER A 31 -11.06 5.72 15.20
C SER A 31 -12.09 6.84 15.38
N ARG A 32 -12.78 7.26 14.31
CA ARG A 32 -13.86 8.25 14.36
C ARG A 32 -15.23 7.65 14.67
N GLY A 33 -15.39 6.33 14.50
CA GLY A 33 -16.65 5.62 14.79
C GLY A 33 -16.81 5.19 16.26
N GLU A 34 -15.80 5.43 17.10
CA GLU A 34 -15.78 5.07 18.52
C GLU A 34 -16.18 6.23 19.46
N GLY A 35 -16.88 7.26 18.95
CA GLY A 35 -17.47 8.36 19.74
C GLY A 35 -18.95 8.54 19.45
#